data_AF-A0A7W0FD29-F1
#
_entry.id   AF-A0A7W0FD29-F1
#
_cell.length_a   1.000
_cell.length_b   1.000
_cell.length_c   1.000
_cell.angle_alpha   90.00
_cell.angle_beta   90.00
_cell.angle_gamma   90.00
#
_symmetry.space_group_name_H-M   'P 1'
#
loop_
_entity.id
_entity.type
_entity.pdbx_description
1 polymer ?
#
loop_
_entity_poly.entity_id
_entity_poly.type
_entity_poly.pdbx_seq_one_letter_code
_entity_poly.pdbx_strand_id
1 'polypeptide(L)' 'EVTRGGVDTDELSSKTMKAKKVTGLYFIGEVIDVTGHLGGYNLHWAWASGWTAGQYA' A
#
# COMPACT_ATOMS: atom_id res chain seq x y z
N GLU A 1 -13.33 10.33 3.17
CA GLU A 1 -12.99 9.97 4.55
C GLU A 1 -11.76 9.10 4.44
N VAL A 2 -10.59 9.68 4.74
CA VAL A 2 -9.29 9.14 4.38
C VAL A 2 -8.28 9.65 5.40
N THR A 3 -7.35 8.79 5.79
CA THR A 3 -6.17 9.19 6.55
C THR A 3 -5.12 9.75 5.59
N ARG A 4 -4.48 10.87 5.96
CA ARG A 4 -3.35 11.46 5.24
C ARG A 4 -2.08 11.15 6.03
N GLY A 5 -1.04 10.62 5.40
CA GLY A 5 0.09 9.98 6.08
C GLY A 5 -0.03 8.46 6.11
N GLY A 6 0.92 7.80 6.76
CA GLY A 6 0.98 6.33 6.84
C GLY A 6 2.42 5.84 6.82
N VAL A 7 2.61 4.57 6.45
CA VAL A 7 3.94 4.02 6.16
C VAL A 7 4.49 4.71 4.91
N ASP A 8 5.70 5.26 5.05
CA ASP A 8 6.42 5.96 3.98
C ASP A 8 6.59 5.04 2.76
N THR A 9 6.12 5.50 1.60
CA THR A 9 6.23 4.78 0.33
C THR A 9 7.68 4.57 -0.11
N ASP A 10 8.61 5.43 0.31
CA ASP A 10 10.03 5.28 0.02
C ASP A 10 10.66 4.10 0.78
N GLU A 11 10.00 3.58 1.81
CA GLU A 11 10.43 2.40 2.56
C GLU A 11 9.86 1.09 1.99
N LEU A 12 9.03 1.17 0.95
CA LEU A 12 8.35 0.04 0.33
C LEU A 12 8.81 -0.19 -1.12
N SER A 13 8.75 -1.44 -1.56
CA SER A 13 8.89 -1.79 -2.98
C SER A 13 7.59 -1.46 -3.71
N SER A 14 7.64 -0.56 -4.70
CA SER A 14 6.48 -0.23 -5.53
C SER A 14 5.97 -1.39 -6.38
N LYS A 15 6.77 -2.43 -6.61
CA LYS A 15 6.38 -3.62 -7.38
C LYS A 15 5.74 -4.72 -6.53
N THR A 16 6.11 -4.82 -5.26
CA THR A 16 5.76 -5.99 -4.42
C THR A 16 5.09 -5.63 -3.11
N MET A 17 5.03 -4.34 -2.75
CA MET A 17 4.55 -3.83 -1.47
C MET A 17 5.33 -4.33 -0.22
N LYS A 18 6.50 -4.95 -0.43
CA LYS A 18 7.37 -5.45 0.65
C LYS A 18 8.14 -4.29 1.29
N ALA A 19 8.31 -4.33 2.62
CA ALA A 19 9.22 -3.44 3.32
C ALA A 19 10.68 -3.68 2.91
N LYS A 20 11.42 -2.60 2.65
CA LYS A 20 12.85 -2.66 2.29
C LYS A 20 13.71 -3.13 3.46
N LYS A 21 13.33 -2.75 4.68
CA LYS A 21 14.09 -3.00 5.92
C LYS A 21 13.80 -4.36 6.57
N VAL A 22 12.66 -4.98 6.29
CA VAL A 22 12.22 -6.22 6.94
C VAL A 22 11.75 -7.22 5.89
N THR A 23 12.50 -8.32 5.76
CA THR A 23 12.14 -9.41 4.84
C THR A 23 10.86 -10.11 5.30
N GLY A 24 9.94 -10.36 4.36
CA GLY A 24 8.67 -11.03 4.62
C GLY A 24 7.58 -10.13 5.20
N LEU A 25 7.85 -8.85 5.44
CA LEU A 25 6.86 -7.88 5.90
C LEU A 25 6.30 -7.09 4.70
N TYR A 26 4.98 -7.00 4.63
CA TYR A 26 4.23 -6.30 3.56
C TYR A 26 3.22 -5.34 4.17
N PHE A 27 2.99 -4.22 3.49
CA PHE A 27 1.96 -3.25 3.84
C PHE A 27 1.06 -3.04 2.64
N ILE A 28 -0.25 -2.85 2.84
CA ILE A 28 -1.23 -2.67 1.76
C ILE A 28 -2.36 -1.74 2.19
N GLY A 29 -3.05 -1.14 1.23
CA GLY A 29 -4.22 -0.29 1.48
C GLY A 29 -3.88 1.02 2.20
N GLU A 30 -4.83 1.50 3.01
CA GLU A 30 -4.81 2.84 3.61
C GLU A 30 -3.70 3.03 4.67
N VAL A 31 -3.06 1.96 5.13
CA VAL A 31 -1.93 2.08 6.08
C VAL A 31 -0.68 2.68 5.41
N ILE A 32 -0.59 2.62 4.09
CA ILE A 32 0.48 3.25 3.30
C ILE A 32 0.08 4.71 3.06
N ASP A 33 1.06 5.62 3.04
CA ASP A 33 0.85 7.03 2.68
C ASP A 33 0.48 7.23 1.20
N VAL A 34 -0.71 6.75 0.82
CA VAL A 34 -1.33 6.90 -0.49
C VAL A 34 -2.79 7.26 -0.27
N THR A 35 -3.14 8.50 -0.63
CA THR A 35 -4.50 9.02 -0.49
C THR A 35 -5.09 9.32 -1.86
N GLY A 36 -6.14 8.60 -2.24
CA GLY A 36 -6.94 8.87 -3.42
C GLY A 36 -8.00 9.95 -3.20
N HIS A 37 -8.40 10.63 -4.28
CA HIS A 37 -9.55 11.54 -4.26
C HIS A 37 -10.87 10.81 -3.92
N LEU A 38 -11.90 11.57 -3.56
CA LEU A 38 -13.25 11.02 -3.40
C LEU A 38 -13.73 10.44 -4.73
N GLY A 39 -14.41 9.29 -4.70
CA GLY A 39 -14.87 8.60 -5.92
C GLY A 39 -14.33 7.19 -6.13
N GLY A 40 -13.99 6.47 -5.05
CA GLY A 40 -13.63 5.04 -5.11
C GLY A 40 -12.14 4.74 -5.32
N TYR A 41 -11.29 5.76 -5.50
CA TYR A 41 -9.85 5.59 -5.68
C TYR A 41 -9.16 4.87 -4.52
N ASN A 42 -9.57 5.16 -3.27
CA ASN A 42 -9.01 4.49 -2.09
C ASN A 42 -9.35 2.98 -2.05
N LEU A 43 -10.55 2.61 -2.49
CA LEU A 43 -10.93 1.20 -2.62
C LEU A 43 -10.13 0.54 -3.73
N HIS A 44 -10.01 1.17 -4.90
CA HIS A 44 -9.17 0.66 -5.98
C HIS A 44 -7.71 0.44 -5.53
N TRP A 45 -7.16 1.38 -4.77
CA TRP A 45 -5.83 1.26 -4.17
C TRP A 45 -5.73 0.07 -3.22
N ALA A 46 -6.71 -0.12 -2.33
CA ALA A 46 -6.73 -1.26 -1.42
C ALA A 46 -6.73 -2.60 -2.18
N TRP A 47 -7.52 -2.71 -3.26
CA TRP A 47 -7.56 -3.91 -4.08
C TRP A 47 -6.26 -4.15 -4.85
N ALA A 48 -5.71 -3.12 -5.51
CA ALA A 48 -4.51 -3.24 -6.34
C ALA A 48 -3.26 -3.54 -5.50
N SER A 49 -3.09 -2.87 -4.36
CA SER A 49 -1.95 -3.12 -3.45
C SER A 49 -2.05 -4.49 -2.78
N GLY A 50 -3.25 -4.88 -2.32
CA GLY A 50 -3.52 -6.21 -1.77
C GLY A 50 -3.24 -7.34 -2.76
N TRP A 51 -3.75 -7.22 -3.98
CA TRP A 51 -3.47 -8.18 -5.05
C TRP A 51 -1.98 -8.33 -5.30
N THR A 52 -1.28 -7.20 -5.48
CA THR A 52 0.16 -7.18 -5.72
C THR A 52 0.91 -7.91 -4.62
N ALA A 53 0.69 -7.56 -3.35
CA ALA A 53 1.36 -8.21 -2.23
C ALA A 53 1.11 -9.72 -2.20
N GLY A 54 -0.14 -10.16 -2.45
CA GLY A 54 -0.52 -11.57 -2.48
C GLY A 54 0.16 -12.40 -3.58
N GLN A 55 0.67 -11.79 -4.65
CA GLN A 55 1.43 -12.48 -5.70
C GLN A 55 2.89 -12.76 -5.31
N TYR A 56 3.42 -12.09 -4.28
CA TYR A 56 4.83 -12.18 -3.86
C TYR A 56 5.01 -12.68 -2.42
N ALA A 57 3.91 -12.87 -1.68
CA ALA A 57 3.90 -13.34 -0.30
C ALA A 57 4.28 -14.82 -0.17
#